data_AF-A0A1V5YJZ6-F1
#
_entry.id   AF-A0A1V5YJZ6-F1
#
_cell.length_a   1.000
_cell.length_b   1.000
_cell.length_c   1.000
_cell.angle_alpha   90.00
_cell.angle_beta   90.00
_cell.angle_gamma   90.00
#
_symmetry.space_group_name_H-M   'P 1'
#
loop_
_entity.id
_entity.type
_entity.pdbx_description
1 polymer ?
#
loop_
_entity_poly.entity_id
_entity_poly.type
_entity_poly.pdbx_seq_one_letter_code
_entity_poly.pdbx_strand_id
1 'polypeptide(L)'
;MKGNLWRVLAGLLIILVGILLLVQQLGKIDLSGDFWGIAFMLGGGVIFLTLWLSERAQWWPLIPGGILASWGVAALLGKLGLSATLVSLVGMFGSAAGFLAIYWMDRKENWWALIPAGVFVLVGIASVIGTAVGEDWTGSFVLWGIAAVFAVLYLRDRSQFWPLIPAGVLAVVGFGVSPLATSAWFLFPTLLIVAGVLLVVRTLFRRT
;
A
#
# COMPACT_ATOMS: atom_id res chain seq x y z
N MET A 1 8.91 36.13 -15.77
CA MET A 1 8.28 35.14 -16.67
C MET A 1 8.55 33.67 -16.30
N LYS A 2 9.60 33.31 -15.54
CA LYS A 2 9.92 31.90 -15.19
C LYS A 2 8.94 31.21 -14.22
N GLY A 3 8.20 31.96 -13.39
CA GLY A 3 7.31 31.38 -12.36
C GLY A 3 6.06 30.67 -12.89
N ASN A 4 5.59 30.99 -14.10
CA ASN A 4 4.34 30.47 -14.65
C ASN A 4 4.53 29.42 -15.75
N LEU A 5 5.77 29.21 -16.24
CA LEU A 5 6.05 28.29 -17.34
C LEU A 5 5.66 26.84 -16.99
N TRP A 6 5.94 26.39 -15.76
CA TRP A 6 5.57 25.04 -15.34
C TRP A 6 4.05 24.81 -15.36
N ARG A 7 3.25 25.82 -15.01
CA ARG A 7 1.78 25.74 -15.06
C ARG A 7 1.28 25.65 -16.49
N VAL A 8 1.90 26.41 -17.39
CA VAL A 8 1.60 26.36 -18.83
C VAL A 8 1.98 24.99 -19.40
N LEU A 9 3.18 24.48 -19.10
CA LEU A 9 3.62 23.16 -19.55
C LEU A 9 2.75 22.03 -18.99
N ALA A 10 2.41 22.07 -17.71
CA ALA A 10 1.51 21.10 -17.09
C ALA A 10 0.10 21.18 -17.71
N GLY A 11 -0.43 22.38 -17.90
CA GLY A 11 -1.73 22.60 -18.55
C GLY A 11 -1.75 22.09 -19.99
N LEU A 12 -0.73 22.41 -20.79
CA LEU A 12 -0.57 21.91 -22.15
C LEU A 12 -0.45 20.38 -22.17
N LEU A 13 0.31 19.78 -21.26
CA LEU A 13 0.43 18.33 -21.13
C LEU A 13 -0.92 17.68 -20.82
N ILE A 14 -1.67 18.21 -19.86
CA ILE A 14 -3.01 17.71 -19.51
C ILE A 14 -3.96 17.83 -20.70
N ILE A 15 -3.94 18.95 -21.42
CA ILE A 15 -4.74 19.14 -22.63
C ILE A 15 -4.37 18.11 -23.70
N LEU A 16 -3.07 17.92 -23.96
CA LEU A 16 -2.59 16.94 -24.94
C LEU A 16 -3.01 15.51 -24.57
N VAL A 17 -2.83 15.12 -23.30
CA VAL A 17 -3.28 13.81 -22.81
C VAL A 17 -4.80 13.67 -22.95
N GLY A 18 -5.57 14.70 -22.59
CA GLY A 18 -7.03 14.70 -22.75
C GLY A 18 -7.47 14.57 -24.21
N ILE A 19 -6.80 15.25 -25.14
CA ILE A 19 -7.05 15.12 -26.57
C ILE A 19 -6.73 13.71 -27.05
N LEU A 20 -5.59 13.13 -26.66
CA LEU A 20 -5.21 11.76 -27.02
C LEU A 20 -6.26 10.74 -26.54
N LEU A 21 -6.69 10.85 -25.29
CA LEU A 21 -7.73 9.98 -24.72
C LEU A 21 -9.07 10.18 -25.43
N LEU A 22 -9.44 11.41 -25.79
CA LEU A 22 -10.67 11.68 -26.55
C LEU A 22 -10.60 11.05 -27.95
N VAL A 23 -9.48 11.20 -28.66
CA VAL A 23 -9.27 10.61 -29.99
C VAL A 23 -9.31 9.07 -29.92
N GLN A 24 -8.81 8.47 -28.84
CA GLN A 24 -8.95 7.04 -28.59
C GLN A 24 -10.41 6.63 -28.39
N GLN A 25 -11.19 7.37 -27.59
CA GLN A 25 -12.62 7.09 -27.38
C GLN A 25 -13.46 7.24 -28.66
N LEU A 26 -13.03 8.09 -29.58
CA LEU A 26 -13.61 8.21 -30.92
C LEU A 26 -13.23 7.07 -31.87
N GLY A 27 -12.44 6.09 -31.42
CA GLY A 27 -11.99 4.95 -32.22
C GLY A 27 -10.98 5.30 -33.31
N LYS A 28 -10.34 6.47 -33.24
CA LYS A 28 -9.40 6.94 -34.27
C LYS A 28 -7.96 6.49 -34.04
N ILE A 29 -7.59 6.26 -32.79
CA ILE A 29 -6.31 5.68 -32.40
C ILE A 29 -6.56 4.56 -31.41
N ASP A 30 -5.74 3.53 -31.45
CA ASP A 30 -5.75 2.47 -30.45
C ASP A 30 -4.54 2.63 -29.53
N LEU A 31 -4.78 3.19 -28.35
CA LEU A 31 -3.81 3.23 -27.25
C LEU A 31 -4.07 2.10 -26.24
N SER A 32 -4.87 1.09 -26.61
CA SER A 32 -5.08 -0.08 -25.77
C SER A 32 -3.89 -1.04 -25.84
N GLY A 33 -3.87 -1.97 -24.89
CA GLY A 33 -2.85 -3.00 -24.82
C GLY A 33 -1.61 -2.61 -24.02
N ASP A 34 -0.84 -3.64 -23.73
CA ASP A 34 0.21 -3.57 -22.71
C ASP A 34 1.39 -2.69 -23.13
N PHE A 35 1.62 -2.47 -24.44
CA PHE A 35 2.71 -1.61 -24.91
C PHE A 35 2.58 -0.19 -24.34
N TRP A 36 1.41 0.43 -24.53
CA TRP A 36 1.16 1.80 -24.05
C TRP A 36 1.11 1.87 -22.53
N GLY A 37 0.57 0.84 -21.87
CA GLY A 37 0.59 0.74 -20.40
C GLY A 37 2.01 0.67 -19.83
N ILE A 38 2.85 -0.21 -20.37
CA ILE A 38 4.26 -0.36 -19.96
C ILE A 38 5.04 0.93 -20.26
N ALA A 39 4.86 1.51 -21.45
CA ALA A 39 5.54 2.76 -21.82
C ALA A 39 5.17 3.91 -20.88
N PHE A 40 3.89 4.04 -20.51
CA PHE A 40 3.43 5.04 -19.56
C PHE A 40 4.02 4.81 -18.16
N MET A 41 3.99 3.58 -17.65
CA MET A 41 4.54 3.24 -16.34
C MET A 41 6.06 3.47 -16.27
N LEU A 42 6.82 2.95 -17.23
CA LEU A 42 8.27 3.14 -17.26
C LEU A 42 8.64 4.60 -17.51
N GLY A 43 8.00 5.27 -18.47
CA GLY A 43 8.25 6.67 -18.79
C GLY A 43 7.94 7.59 -17.61
N GLY A 44 6.77 7.42 -16.99
CA GLY A 44 6.39 8.15 -15.78
C GLY A 44 7.34 7.86 -14.61
N GLY A 45 7.72 6.60 -14.42
CA GLY A 45 8.71 6.18 -13.42
C GLY A 45 10.05 6.90 -13.60
N VAL A 46 10.58 6.94 -14.83
CA VAL A 46 11.83 7.65 -15.16
C VAL A 46 11.69 9.15 -14.91
N ILE A 47 10.58 9.78 -15.29
CA ILE A 47 10.35 11.21 -15.03
C ILE A 47 10.41 11.50 -13.52
N PHE A 48 9.68 10.76 -12.68
CA PHE A 48 9.70 11.03 -11.24
C PHE A 48 11.04 10.68 -10.58
N LEU A 49 11.70 9.60 -10.99
CA LEU A 49 13.01 9.26 -10.46
C LEU A 49 14.07 10.29 -10.88
N THR A 50 14.02 10.82 -12.10
CA THR A 50 14.91 11.93 -12.51
C THR A 50 14.63 13.23 -11.76
N LEU A 51 13.36 13.53 -11.44
CA LEU A 51 13.02 14.65 -10.57
C LEU A 51 13.65 14.48 -9.17
N TRP A 52 13.58 13.28 -8.59
CA TRP A 52 14.25 12.99 -7.32
C TRP A 52 15.78 13.08 -7.41
N LEU A 53 16.38 12.59 -8.51
CA LEU A 53 17.83 12.70 -8.71
C LEU A 53 18.29 14.15 -8.86
N SER A 54 17.42 15.03 -9.37
CA SER A 54 17.71 16.46 -9.56
C SER A 54 17.69 17.23 -8.24
N GLU A 55 16.78 16.89 -7.32
CA GLU A 55 16.69 17.49 -5.99
C GLU A 55 16.44 16.40 -4.94
N ARG A 56 17.52 15.79 -4.47
CA ARG A 56 17.45 14.65 -3.52
C ARG A 56 16.89 15.04 -2.16
N ALA A 57 16.79 16.33 -1.83
CA ALA A 57 16.09 16.75 -0.61
C ALA A 57 14.57 16.51 -0.71
N GLN A 58 14.00 16.48 -1.92
CA GLN A 58 12.58 16.22 -2.13
C GLN A 58 12.30 14.72 -2.23
N TRP A 59 11.73 14.13 -1.17
CA TRP A 59 11.43 12.70 -1.12
C TRP A 59 10.20 12.28 -1.93
N TRP A 60 9.24 13.18 -2.15
CA TRP A 60 7.93 12.86 -2.74
C TRP A 60 7.99 12.15 -4.11
N PRO A 61 8.93 12.43 -5.04
CA PRO A 61 8.93 11.77 -6.35
C PRO A 61 9.26 10.27 -6.25
N LEU A 62 9.88 9.81 -5.16
CA LEU A 62 10.15 8.38 -4.94
C LEU A 62 8.86 7.56 -4.83
N ILE A 63 7.74 8.15 -4.42
CA ILE A 63 6.45 7.46 -4.34
C ILE A 63 5.93 7.11 -5.74
N PRO A 64 5.54 8.07 -6.60
CA PRO A 64 5.07 7.75 -7.93
C PRO A 64 6.18 7.11 -8.77
N GLY A 65 7.43 7.54 -8.61
CA GLY A 65 8.58 6.99 -9.34
C GLY A 65 8.82 5.51 -9.04
N GLY A 66 8.84 5.13 -7.76
CA GLY A 66 9.03 3.74 -7.33
C GLY A 66 7.89 2.83 -7.76
N ILE A 67 6.63 3.28 -7.59
CA ILE A 67 5.44 2.51 -7.99
C ILE A 67 5.41 2.34 -9.51
N LEU A 68 5.50 3.42 -10.28
CA LEU A 68 5.42 3.37 -11.73
C LEU A 68 6.58 2.58 -12.34
N ALA A 69 7.81 2.79 -11.87
CA ALA A 69 8.97 2.05 -12.39
C ALA A 69 8.87 0.55 -12.07
N SER A 70 8.52 0.18 -10.83
CA SER A 70 8.41 -1.22 -10.44
C SER A 70 7.29 -1.95 -11.17
N TRP A 71 6.11 -1.34 -11.31
CA TRP A 71 5.01 -1.93 -12.06
C TRP A 71 5.25 -1.94 -13.57
N GLY A 72 5.96 -0.94 -14.11
CA GLY A 72 6.39 -0.96 -15.51
C GLY A 72 7.37 -2.11 -15.80
N VAL A 73 8.32 -2.36 -14.90
CA VAL A 73 9.22 -3.52 -15.00
C VAL A 73 8.44 -4.81 -14.82
N ALA A 74 7.54 -4.90 -13.83
CA ALA A 74 6.71 -6.08 -13.60
C ALA A 74 5.85 -6.43 -14.82
N ALA A 75 5.21 -5.44 -15.45
CA ALA A 75 4.42 -5.64 -16.65
C ALA A 75 5.28 -6.11 -17.84
N LEU A 76 6.51 -5.60 -17.98
CA LEU A 76 7.46 -6.10 -18.97
C LEU A 76 7.84 -7.57 -18.71
N LEU A 77 8.05 -7.96 -17.45
CA LEU A 77 8.31 -9.36 -17.10
C LEU A 77 7.13 -10.27 -17.45
N GLY A 78 5.90 -9.81 -17.24
CA GLY A 78 4.70 -10.53 -17.66
C GLY A 78 4.65 -10.73 -19.18
N LYS A 79 5.07 -9.73 -19.95
CA LYS A 79 5.21 -9.83 -21.41
C LYS A 79 6.26 -10.81 -21.88
N LEU A 80 7.33 -10.97 -21.09
CA LEU A 80 8.37 -11.97 -21.34
C LEU A 80 7.94 -13.39 -20.93
N GLY A 81 6.69 -13.59 -20.53
CA GLY A 81 6.14 -14.89 -20.16
C GLY A 81 6.51 -15.35 -18.76
N LEU A 82 6.96 -14.44 -17.88
CA LEU A 82 7.25 -14.79 -16.49
C LEU A 82 5.96 -14.98 -15.68
N SER A 83 6.06 -15.77 -14.61
CA SER A 83 4.90 -16.12 -13.77
C SER A 83 4.21 -14.89 -13.16
N ALA A 84 2.89 -14.95 -13.05
CA ALA A 84 2.08 -13.90 -12.41
C ALA A 84 2.52 -13.61 -10.97
N THR A 85 3.00 -14.63 -10.26
CA THR A 85 3.60 -14.49 -8.92
C THR A 85 4.83 -13.60 -8.97
N LEU A 86 5.78 -13.85 -9.87
CA LEU A 86 6.98 -13.03 -9.98
C LEU A 86 6.65 -11.58 -10.39
N VAL A 87 5.72 -11.40 -11.34
CA VAL A 87 5.20 -10.08 -11.72
C VAL A 87 4.67 -9.33 -10.50
N SER A 88 3.82 -9.97 -9.72
CA SER A 88 3.24 -9.39 -8.49
C SER A 88 4.31 -9.05 -7.46
N LEU A 89 5.27 -9.95 -7.23
CA LEU A 89 6.38 -9.73 -6.30
C LEU A 89 7.23 -8.52 -6.73
N VAL A 90 7.61 -8.42 -8.01
CA VAL A 90 8.42 -7.32 -8.51
C VAL A 90 7.70 -5.97 -8.37
N GLY A 91 6.42 -5.92 -8.73
CA GLY A 91 5.61 -4.71 -8.58
C GLY A 91 5.46 -4.29 -7.11
N MET A 92 5.14 -5.23 -6.22
CA MET A 92 4.90 -4.96 -4.80
C MET A 92 6.19 -4.62 -4.05
N PHE A 93 7.23 -5.44 -4.14
CA PHE A 93 8.51 -5.18 -3.46
C PHE A 93 9.23 -3.95 -4.03
N GLY A 94 9.14 -3.71 -5.35
CA GLY A 94 9.67 -2.49 -5.95
C GLY A 94 8.92 -1.24 -5.50
N SER A 95 7.59 -1.30 -5.35
CA SER A 95 6.80 -0.21 -4.74
C SER A 95 7.22 0.03 -3.30
N ALA A 96 7.42 -1.03 -2.50
CA ALA A 96 7.92 -0.93 -1.13
C ALA A 96 9.30 -0.28 -1.06
N ALA A 97 10.20 -0.57 -2.00
CA ALA A 97 11.54 -0.01 -2.05
C ALA A 97 11.53 1.53 -2.16
N GLY A 98 10.56 2.12 -2.88
CA GLY A 98 10.38 3.57 -2.95
C GLY A 98 10.09 4.18 -1.58
N PHE A 99 9.18 3.57 -0.80
CA PHE A 99 8.88 4.01 0.55
C PHE A 99 10.01 3.75 1.55
N LEU A 100 10.72 2.61 1.43
CA LEU A 100 11.89 2.32 2.26
C LEU A 100 13.02 3.30 2.00
N ALA A 101 13.22 3.73 0.75
CA ALA A 101 14.16 4.80 0.42
C ALA A 101 13.79 6.11 1.12
N ILE A 102 12.52 6.51 1.08
CA ILE A 102 12.02 7.70 1.81
C ILE A 102 12.28 7.60 3.31
N TYR A 103 12.00 6.43 3.90
CA TYR A 103 12.27 6.16 5.32
C TYR A 103 13.75 6.31 5.67
N TRP A 104 14.67 5.84 4.82
CA TRP A 104 16.10 5.92 5.08
C TRP A 104 16.71 7.31 4.85
N MET A 105 16.05 8.19 4.10
CA MET A 105 16.50 9.57 3.91
C MET A 105 16.44 10.38 5.20
N ASP A 106 15.34 10.26 5.96
CA ASP A 106 15.22 10.81 7.30
C ASP A 106 14.33 9.91 8.14
N ARG A 107 14.93 9.03 8.94
CA ARG A 107 14.16 8.07 9.73
C ARG A 107 13.24 8.77 10.72
N LYS A 108 13.67 9.92 11.29
CA LYS A 108 12.93 10.62 12.35
C LYS A 108 11.68 11.28 11.81
N GLU A 109 11.78 11.98 10.68
CA GLU A 109 10.64 12.67 10.07
C GLU A 109 9.81 11.74 9.17
N ASN A 110 10.44 10.84 8.42
CA ASN A 110 9.78 9.97 7.44
C ASN A 110 9.40 8.59 8.00
N TRP A 111 9.11 8.50 9.28
CA TRP A 111 8.71 7.25 9.94
C TRP A 111 7.45 6.62 9.34
N TRP A 112 6.54 7.46 8.85
CA TRP A 112 5.27 7.06 8.26
C TRP A 112 5.45 6.16 7.03
N ALA A 113 6.58 6.28 6.32
CA ALA A 113 6.85 5.50 5.11
C ALA A 113 7.02 3.99 5.37
N LEU A 114 7.27 3.59 6.63
CA LEU A 114 7.24 2.18 7.02
C LEU A 114 5.86 1.54 6.86
N ILE A 115 4.77 2.32 6.98
CA ILE A 115 3.41 1.77 6.86
C ILE A 115 3.16 1.32 5.41
N PRO A 116 3.25 2.19 4.39
CA PRO A 116 3.01 1.74 3.02
C PRO A 116 4.05 0.71 2.58
N ALA A 117 5.33 0.86 2.95
CA ALA A 117 6.36 -0.13 2.65
C ALA A 117 5.98 -1.53 3.19
N GLY A 118 5.59 -1.60 4.45
CA GLY A 118 5.16 -2.84 5.09
C GLY A 118 3.93 -3.43 4.41
N VAL A 119 2.92 -2.60 4.09
CA VAL A 119 1.72 -3.04 3.36
C VAL A 119 2.08 -3.64 2.01
N PHE A 120 2.91 -2.98 1.20
CA PHE A 120 3.35 -3.50 -0.09
C PHE A 120 4.09 -4.83 0.04
N VAL A 121 5.00 -4.94 1.00
CA VAL A 121 5.70 -6.21 1.29
C VAL A 121 4.71 -7.32 1.64
N LEU A 122 3.75 -7.04 2.52
CA LEU A 122 2.79 -8.04 2.98
C LEU A 122 1.84 -8.48 1.88
N VAL A 123 1.36 -7.56 1.04
CA VAL A 123 0.52 -7.91 -0.11
C VAL A 123 1.33 -8.72 -1.13
N GLY A 124 2.60 -8.39 -1.35
CA GLY A 124 3.50 -9.20 -2.18
C GLY A 124 3.70 -10.62 -1.62
N ILE A 125 3.87 -10.76 -0.30
CA ILE A 125 3.97 -12.09 0.33
C ILE A 125 2.63 -12.83 0.25
N ALA A 126 1.50 -12.13 0.43
CA ALA A 126 0.16 -12.69 0.37
C ALA A 126 -0.14 -13.34 -1.00
N SER A 127 0.39 -12.78 -2.09
CA SER A 127 0.23 -13.38 -3.43
C SER A 127 0.94 -14.73 -3.59
N VAL A 128 1.87 -15.08 -2.70
CA VAL A 128 2.53 -16.39 -2.64
C VAL A 128 1.85 -17.30 -1.61
N ILE A 129 1.41 -16.75 -0.49
CA ILE A 129 0.78 -17.54 0.58
C ILE A 129 -0.60 -18.05 0.18
N GLY A 130 -1.38 -17.26 -0.56
CA GLY A 130 -2.72 -17.67 -1.00
C GLY A 130 -2.69 -18.99 -1.78
N THR A 131 -1.64 -19.21 -2.59
CA THR A 131 -1.47 -20.47 -3.34
C THR A 131 -0.99 -21.64 -2.47
N ALA A 132 -0.36 -21.37 -1.32
CA ALA A 132 0.22 -22.38 -0.44
C ALA A 132 -0.71 -22.83 0.69
N VAL A 133 -1.47 -21.90 1.28
CA VAL A 133 -2.26 -22.13 2.52
C VAL A 133 -3.77 -22.06 2.26
N GLY A 134 -4.19 -21.62 1.08
CA GLY A 134 -5.59 -21.49 0.68
C GLY A 134 -6.06 -20.04 0.70
N GLU A 135 -6.92 -19.69 -0.27
CA GLU A 135 -7.35 -18.30 -0.50
C GLU A 135 -8.08 -17.70 0.71
N ASP A 136 -8.80 -18.52 1.48
CA ASP A 136 -9.53 -18.13 2.69
C ASP A 136 -8.63 -17.52 3.79
N TRP A 137 -7.33 -17.86 3.81
CA TRP A 137 -6.38 -17.31 4.79
C TRP A 137 -5.79 -15.96 4.35
N THR A 138 -5.90 -15.60 3.08
CA THR A 138 -5.23 -14.43 2.49
C THR A 138 -5.65 -13.14 3.17
N GLY A 139 -6.96 -12.94 3.39
CA GLY A 139 -7.49 -11.75 4.04
C GLY A 139 -6.96 -11.59 5.47
N SER A 140 -6.96 -12.68 6.24
CA SER A 140 -6.46 -12.69 7.62
C SER A 140 -4.97 -12.42 7.68
N PHE A 141 -4.20 -13.04 6.78
CA PHE A 141 -2.76 -12.85 6.67
C PHE A 141 -2.42 -11.38 6.40
N VAL A 142 -3.08 -10.74 5.44
CA VAL A 142 -2.85 -9.33 5.13
C VAL A 142 -3.19 -8.46 6.35
N LEU A 143 -4.34 -8.65 6.98
CA LEU A 143 -4.75 -7.84 8.13
C LEU A 143 -3.82 -8.00 9.34
N TRP A 144 -3.42 -9.23 9.67
CA TRP A 144 -2.45 -9.50 10.73
C TRP A 144 -1.05 -8.98 10.40
N GLY A 145 -0.65 -9.07 9.14
CA GLY A 145 0.56 -8.44 8.66
C GLY A 145 0.54 -6.93 8.92
N ILE A 146 -0.53 -6.24 8.53
CA ILE A 146 -0.65 -4.79 8.73
C ILE A 146 -0.69 -4.48 10.23
N ALA A 147 -1.37 -5.30 11.04
CA ALA A 147 -1.31 -5.20 12.49
C ALA A 147 0.14 -5.28 13.02
N ALA A 148 0.95 -6.19 12.47
CA ALA A 148 2.36 -6.31 12.81
C ALA A 148 3.17 -5.08 12.39
N VAL A 149 2.87 -4.45 11.25
CA VAL A 149 3.52 -3.19 10.82
C VAL A 149 3.26 -2.07 11.83
N PHE A 150 2.02 -1.92 12.30
CA PHE A 150 1.69 -0.96 13.36
C PHE A 150 2.32 -1.32 14.70
N ALA A 151 2.41 -2.61 15.05
CA ALA A 151 3.14 -3.05 16.24
C ALA A 151 4.63 -2.70 16.15
N VAL A 152 5.26 -2.88 14.98
CA VAL A 152 6.65 -2.45 14.73
C VAL A 152 6.80 -0.94 14.88
N LEU A 153 5.84 -0.14 14.41
CA LEU A 153 5.84 1.30 14.64
C LEU A 153 5.79 1.68 16.12
N TYR A 154 4.92 1.03 16.91
CA TYR A 154 4.88 1.23 18.36
C TYR A 154 6.19 0.83 19.04
N LEU A 155 6.79 -0.30 18.64
CA LEU A 155 8.07 -0.76 19.20
C LEU A 155 9.21 0.21 18.89
N ARG A 156 9.14 0.90 17.76
CA ARG A 156 10.12 1.88 17.32
C ARG A 156 10.04 3.18 18.14
N ASP A 157 8.84 3.64 18.49
CA ASP A 157 8.65 4.76 19.41
C ASP A 157 7.48 4.48 20.37
N ARG A 158 7.82 3.97 21.56
CA ARG A 158 6.85 3.61 22.59
C ARG A 158 6.17 4.81 23.25
N SER A 159 6.62 6.03 22.97
CA SER A 159 5.90 7.24 23.40
C SER A 159 4.60 7.44 22.62
N GLN A 160 4.54 6.90 21.40
CA GLN A 160 3.41 7.02 20.48
C GLN A 160 2.49 5.82 20.63
N PHE A 161 1.45 5.92 21.47
CA PHE A 161 0.50 4.82 21.69
C PHE A 161 -0.50 4.61 20.55
N TRP A 162 -0.68 5.59 19.68
CA TRP A 162 -1.68 5.55 18.61
C TRP A 162 -1.58 4.32 17.68
N PRO A 163 -0.40 3.73 17.33
CA PRO A 163 -0.31 2.56 16.46
C PRO A 163 -0.89 1.29 17.09
N LEU A 164 -1.00 1.21 18.42
CA LEU A 164 -1.60 0.05 19.08
C LEU A 164 -3.10 -0.07 18.78
N ILE A 165 -3.77 1.05 18.52
CA ILE A 165 -5.20 1.06 18.18
C ILE A 165 -5.45 0.33 16.84
N PRO A 166 -4.89 0.75 15.70
CA PRO A 166 -5.04 0.02 14.45
C PRO A 166 -4.42 -1.38 14.53
N ALA A 167 -3.31 -1.60 15.24
CA ALA A 167 -2.75 -2.93 15.44
C ALA A 167 -3.77 -3.88 16.11
N GLY A 168 -4.39 -3.46 17.21
CA GLY A 168 -5.39 -4.24 17.92
C GLY A 168 -6.65 -4.47 17.08
N VAL A 169 -7.17 -3.42 16.43
CA VAL A 169 -8.36 -3.54 15.57
C VAL A 169 -8.11 -4.50 14.42
N LEU A 170 -6.99 -4.37 13.71
CA LEU A 170 -6.64 -5.24 12.59
C LEU A 170 -6.35 -6.67 13.03
N ALA A 171 -5.79 -6.88 14.23
CA ALA A 171 -5.64 -8.21 14.81
C ALA A 171 -6.99 -8.90 15.04
N VAL A 172 -7.96 -8.17 15.62
CA VAL A 172 -9.31 -8.67 15.88
C VAL A 172 -10.09 -8.90 14.58
N VAL A 173 -10.05 -7.96 13.65
CA VAL A 173 -10.73 -8.10 12.35
C VAL A 173 -10.09 -9.23 11.53
N GLY A 174 -8.76 -9.33 11.52
CA GLY A 174 -8.03 -10.43 10.91
C GLY A 174 -8.42 -11.78 11.48
N PHE A 175 -8.66 -11.87 12.79
CA PHE A 175 -9.23 -13.07 13.40
C PHE A 175 -10.65 -13.34 12.88
N GLY A 176 -11.51 -12.32 12.86
CA GLY A 176 -12.91 -12.43 12.42
C GLY A 176 -13.10 -12.89 10.98
N VAL A 177 -12.16 -12.57 10.08
CA VAL A 177 -12.19 -13.03 8.68
C VAL A 177 -11.41 -14.32 8.45
N SER A 178 -10.78 -14.88 9.49
CA SER A 178 -10.02 -16.13 9.38
C SER A 178 -10.92 -17.34 9.40
N PRO A 179 -10.50 -18.46 8.79
CA PRO A 179 -11.19 -19.74 8.95
C PRO A 179 -11.39 -20.14 10.42
N LEU A 180 -10.54 -19.66 11.34
CA LEU A 180 -10.67 -19.91 12.78
C LEU A 180 -11.93 -19.26 13.38
N ALA A 181 -12.39 -18.13 12.84
CA ALA A 181 -13.59 -17.46 13.34
C ALA A 181 -14.84 -18.32 13.20
N THR A 182 -14.93 -19.16 12.16
CA THR A 182 -16.07 -20.07 11.97
C THR A 182 -16.20 -21.08 13.12
N SER A 183 -15.09 -21.44 13.76
CA SER A 183 -15.05 -22.30 14.95
C SER A 183 -15.24 -21.53 16.27
N ALA A 184 -15.11 -20.20 16.22
CA ALA A 184 -15.10 -19.28 17.35
C ALA A 184 -16.31 -18.31 17.35
N TRP A 185 -17.38 -18.65 16.63
CA TRP A 185 -18.58 -17.83 16.48
C TRP A 185 -19.23 -17.41 17.81
N PHE A 186 -19.04 -18.19 18.88
CA PHE A 186 -19.49 -17.87 20.23
C PHE A 186 -18.53 -16.96 21.03
N LEU A 187 -17.25 -16.86 20.65
CA LEU A 187 -16.25 -16.08 21.40
C LEU A 187 -16.58 -14.58 21.40
N PHE A 188 -16.95 -14.03 20.24
CA PHE A 188 -17.21 -12.59 20.12
C PHE A 188 -18.45 -12.16 20.95
N PRO A 189 -19.61 -12.85 20.87
CA PRO A 189 -20.72 -12.60 21.78
C PRO A 189 -20.36 -12.77 23.26
N THR A 190 -19.60 -13.82 23.61
CA THR A 190 -19.19 -14.09 24.99
C THR A 190 -18.31 -12.97 25.56
N LEU A 191 -17.33 -12.49 24.78
CA LEU A 191 -16.47 -11.37 25.18
C LEU A 191 -17.27 -10.08 25.36
N LEU A 192 -18.24 -9.80 24.49
CA LEU A 192 -19.13 -8.65 24.64
C LEU A 192 -20.00 -8.74 25.90
N ILE A 193 -20.54 -9.92 26.20
CA ILE A 193 -21.31 -10.17 27.43
C ILE A 193 -20.43 -9.93 28.65
N VAL A 194 -19.24 -10.52 28.70
CA VAL A 194 -18.30 -10.36 29.83
C VAL A 194 -17.87 -8.90 29.99
N ALA A 195 -17.52 -8.22 28.90
CA ALA A 195 -17.17 -6.81 28.95
C ALA A 195 -18.34 -5.95 29.46
N GLY A 196 -19.56 -6.21 28.98
CA GLY A 196 -20.77 -5.54 29.46
C GLY A 196 -21.01 -5.74 30.96
N VAL A 197 -20.92 -6.99 31.45
CA VAL A 197 -21.03 -7.30 32.88
C VAL A 197 -19.96 -6.58 33.69
N LEU A 198 -18.69 -6.58 33.24
CA LEU A 198 -17.59 -5.89 33.92
C LEU A 198 -17.81 -4.38 34.00
N LEU A 199 -18.35 -3.76 32.94
CA LEU A 199 -18.66 -2.32 32.94
C LEU A 199 -19.78 -1.99 33.93
N VAL A 200 -20.85 -2.79 33.96
CA VAL A 200 -21.97 -2.63 34.91
C VAL A 200 -21.47 -2.77 36.34
N VAL A 201 -20.75 -3.84 36.64
CA VAL A 201 -20.15 -4.12 37.96
C VAL A 201 -19.25 -2.95 38.38
N ARG A 202 -18.28 -2.55 37.54
CA ARG A 202 -17.39 -1.42 37.87
C ARG A 202 -18.13 -0.11 38.11
N THR A 203 -19.24 0.13 37.44
CA THR A 203 -20.05 1.34 37.60
C THR A 203 -20.81 1.32 38.92
N LEU A 204 -21.35 0.16 39.30
CA LEU A 204 -22.05 -0.01 40.59
C LEU A 204 -21.08 0.09 41.77
N PHE A 205 -19.86 -0.44 41.66
CA PHE A 205 -18.86 -0.43 42.74
C PHE A 205 -18.01 0.86 42.82
N ARG A 206 -18.11 1.79 41.85
CA ARG A 206 -17.45 3.12 41.91
C ARG A 206 -18.34 4.23 42.50
N ARG A 207 -19.60 3.91 42.86
CA ARG A 207 -20.57 4.88 43.41
C ARG A 207 -20.71 4.86 44.95
N THR A 208 -19.75 4.26 45.66
CA THR A 208 -19.57 4.35 47.12
C THR A 208 -18.19 4.88 47.42
#